data_AF-A0A498MIA2-F1
#
_entry.id   AF-A0A498MIA2-F1
#
_cell.length_a   1.000
_cell.length_b   1.000
_cell.length_c   1.000
_cell.angle_alpha   90.00
_cell.angle_beta   90.00
_cell.angle_gamma   90.00
#
_symmetry.space_group_name_H-M   'P 1'
#
loop_
_entity.id
_entity.type
_entity.pdbx_description
1 polymer ?
#
loop_
_entity_poly.entity_id
_entity_poly.type
_entity_poly.pdbx_seq_one_letter_code
_entity_poly.pdbx_strand_id
1 'polypeptide(L)'
;MAYPLRGFPDVAVAQASERLVGDHQVKYAQTSRILQQRQTIELIPITKVNYMWKGKSYVYCVFGNEFKVNADDYPTTCCCSVI
;
A
#
# COMPACT_ATOMS: atom_id res chain seq x y z
N MET A 1 -14.10 -24.28 -1.02
CA MET A 1 -13.52 -23.60 0.15
C MET A 1 -12.56 -22.56 -0.42
N ALA A 2 -12.63 -21.31 0.06
CA ALA A 2 -11.65 -20.29 -0.32
C ALA A 2 -10.36 -20.55 0.48
N TYR A 3 -9.20 -20.36 -0.13
CA TYR A 3 -7.91 -20.63 0.51
C TYR A 3 -7.11 -19.32 0.63
N PRO A 4 -6.41 -19.12 1.75
CA PRO A 4 -5.54 -17.98 1.90
C PRO A 4 -4.24 -18.17 1.10
N LEU A 5 -3.54 -17.07 0.92
CA LEU A 5 -2.20 -17.00 0.37
C LEU A 5 -1.22 -17.74 1.29
N ARG A 6 -0.52 -18.75 0.77
CA ARG A 6 0.47 -19.55 1.50
C ARG A 6 1.86 -19.34 0.91
N GLY A 7 2.88 -19.34 1.78
CA GLY A 7 4.29 -19.25 1.36
C GLY A 7 4.72 -17.89 0.82
N PHE A 8 3.95 -16.83 1.05
CA PHE A 8 4.37 -15.49 0.69
C PHE A 8 5.53 -15.04 1.58
N PRO A 9 6.57 -14.37 1.03
CA PRO A 9 7.76 -13.98 1.79
C PRO A 9 7.44 -13.06 2.98
N ASP A 10 6.48 -12.17 2.81
CA ASP A 10 5.99 -11.31 3.90
C ASP A 10 4.92 -12.04 4.72
N VAL A 11 5.28 -12.40 5.94
CA VAL A 11 4.39 -13.12 6.88
C VAL A 11 3.14 -12.30 7.20
N ALA A 12 3.23 -10.96 7.26
CA ALA A 12 2.09 -10.11 7.56
C ALA A 12 1.05 -10.17 6.43
N VAL A 13 1.49 -10.26 5.17
CA VAL A 13 0.59 -10.42 4.01
C VAL A 13 -0.09 -11.80 4.04
N ALA A 14 0.63 -12.86 4.38
CA ALA A 14 0.05 -14.20 4.52
C ALA A 14 -1.00 -14.25 5.66
N GLN A 15 -0.68 -13.67 6.81
CA GLN A 15 -1.59 -13.56 7.96
C GLN A 15 -2.84 -12.73 7.62
N ALA A 16 -2.67 -11.61 6.90
CA ALA A 16 -3.79 -10.80 6.45
C ALA A 16 -4.72 -11.60 5.51
N SER A 17 -4.16 -12.40 4.60
CA SER A 17 -4.94 -13.27 3.73
C SER A 17 -5.72 -14.33 4.52
N GLU A 18 -5.10 -14.96 5.52
CA GLU A 18 -5.75 -15.94 6.41
C GLU A 18 -6.94 -15.32 7.16
N ARG A 19 -6.74 -14.15 7.75
CA ARG A 19 -7.81 -13.39 8.40
C ARG A 19 -8.96 -13.07 7.43
N LEU A 20 -8.65 -12.55 6.25
CA LEU A 20 -9.66 -12.18 5.25
C LEU A 20 -10.49 -13.38 4.77
N VAL A 21 -9.89 -14.57 4.67
CA VAL A 21 -10.63 -15.79 4.36
C VAL A 21 -11.49 -16.22 5.55
N GLY A 22 -10.97 -16.14 6.77
CA GLY A 22 -11.73 -16.42 8.00
C GLY A 22 -12.96 -15.52 8.14
N ASP A 23 -12.80 -14.21 7.98
CA ASP A 23 -13.89 -13.23 8.06
C ASP A 23 -14.98 -13.51 7.00
N HIS A 24 -14.58 -13.89 5.78
CA HIS A 24 -15.50 -14.28 4.71
C HIS A 24 -16.28 -15.57 5.05
N GLN A 25 -15.61 -16.57 5.63
CA GLN A 25 -16.27 -17.80 6.11
C GLN A 25 -17.30 -17.49 7.20
N VAL A 26 -16.89 -16.77 8.25
CA VAL A 26 -17.76 -16.41 9.39
C VAL A 26 -19.02 -15.70 8.91
N LYS A 27 -18.88 -14.80 7.93
CA LYS A 27 -19.99 -13.96 7.47
C LYS A 27 -21.01 -14.70 6.58
N TYR A 28 -20.60 -15.68 5.78
CA TYR A 28 -21.46 -16.22 4.71
C TYR A 28 -21.67 -17.73 4.72
N ALA A 29 -20.80 -18.51 5.39
CA ALA A 29 -20.86 -19.98 5.31
C ALA A 29 -22.12 -20.60 5.93
N GLN A 30 -22.81 -19.88 6.82
CA GLN A 30 -24.05 -20.35 7.44
C GLN A 30 -25.29 -20.18 6.55
N THR A 31 -25.28 -19.20 5.64
CA THR A 31 -26.45 -18.81 4.84
C THR A 31 -26.26 -19.04 3.34
N SER A 32 -25.03 -19.25 2.90
CA SER A 32 -24.69 -19.34 1.48
C SER A 32 -23.42 -20.13 1.24
N ARG A 33 -23.24 -20.59 0.00
CA ARG A 33 -22.01 -21.25 -0.44
C ARG A 33 -21.01 -20.24 -0.99
N ILE A 34 -19.83 -20.18 -0.40
CA ILE A 34 -18.72 -19.38 -0.90
C ILE A 34 -18.09 -20.05 -2.12
N LEU A 35 -18.15 -19.38 -3.29
CA LEU A 35 -17.56 -19.88 -4.53
C LEU A 35 -16.09 -19.43 -4.67
N GLN A 36 -15.83 -18.14 -4.51
CA GLN A 36 -14.51 -17.54 -4.73
C GLN A 36 -14.30 -16.30 -3.84
N GLN A 37 -13.04 -15.94 -3.63
CA GLN A 37 -12.61 -14.68 -3.02
C GLN A 37 -11.39 -14.18 -3.78
N ARG A 38 -11.45 -12.96 -4.31
CA ARG A 38 -10.32 -12.32 -4.99
C ARG A 38 -9.55 -11.48 -3.99
N GLN A 39 -8.24 -11.66 -3.95
CA GLN A 39 -7.31 -10.81 -3.22
C GLN A 39 -6.27 -10.29 -4.22
N THR A 40 -5.87 -9.03 -4.05
CA THR A 40 -4.82 -8.40 -4.86
C THR A 40 -3.69 -8.02 -3.92
N ILE A 41 -2.47 -8.39 -4.27
CA ILE A 41 -1.26 -7.94 -3.59
C ILE A 41 -0.67 -6.84 -4.46
N GLU A 42 -0.51 -5.65 -3.89
CA GLU A 42 0.04 -4.50 -4.59
C GLU A 42 1.38 -4.14 -3.96
N LEU A 43 2.41 -4.05 -4.80
CA LEU A 43 3.67 -3.45 -4.41
C LEU A 43 3.59 -1.96 -4.71
N ILE A 44 3.74 -1.12 -3.70
CA ILE A 44 3.79 0.33 -3.87
C ILE A 44 5.26 0.72 -4.06
N PRO A 45 5.72 1.03 -5.29
CA PRO A 45 7.08 1.50 -5.48
C PRO A 45 7.24 2.85 -4.79
N ILE A 46 8.38 3.05 -4.12
CA ILE A 46 8.75 4.31 -3.49
C ILE A 46 10.13 4.70 -4.00
N THR A 47 10.21 5.85 -4.67
CA THR A 47 11.47 6.44 -5.12
C THR A 47 11.83 7.59 -4.20
N LYS A 48 12.95 7.46 -3.49
CA LYS A 48 13.52 8.54 -2.68
C LYS A 48 14.49 9.36 -3.53
N VAL A 49 14.19 10.65 -3.69
CA VAL A 49 15.05 11.58 -4.42
C VAL A 49 15.78 12.47 -3.42
N ASN A 50 17.11 12.42 -3.44
CA ASN A 50 17.96 13.32 -2.66
C ASN A 50 18.40 14.47 -3.57
N TYR A 51 18.28 15.71 -3.10
CA TYR A 51 18.67 16.89 -3.88
C TYR A 51 19.30 17.95 -2.97
N MET A 52 20.06 18.86 -3.59
CA MET A 52 20.60 20.04 -2.90
C MET A 52 19.89 21.30 -3.36
N TRP A 53 19.56 22.16 -2.41
CA TRP A 53 19.00 23.48 -2.67
C TRP A 53 19.68 24.50 -1.78
N LYS A 54 20.29 25.54 -2.37
CA LYS A 54 21.04 26.59 -1.67
C LYS A 54 22.05 26.06 -0.64
N GLY A 55 22.76 25.00 -0.99
CA GLY A 55 23.76 24.36 -0.12
C GLY A 55 23.19 23.50 1.02
N LYS A 56 21.86 23.34 1.11
CA LYS A 56 21.21 22.43 2.05
C LYS A 56 20.69 21.19 1.31
N SER A 57 20.75 20.04 1.97
CA SER A 57 20.24 18.79 1.41
C SER A 57 18.78 18.59 1.79
N TYR A 58 18.00 18.05 0.86
CA TYR A 58 16.57 17.80 1.00
C TYR A 58 16.21 16.46 0.37
N VAL A 59 15.02 15.98 0.73
CA VAL A 59 14.45 14.73 0.22
C VAL A 59 13.00 14.95 -0.16
N TYR A 60 12.58 14.33 -1.26
CA TYR A 60 11.17 14.05 -1.50
C TYR A 60 11.01 12.59 -1.95
N CYS A 61 9.82 12.05 -1.74
CA CYS A 61 9.46 10.69 -2.10
C CYS A 61 8.36 10.71 -3.15
N VAL A 62 8.53 9.95 -4.23
CA VAL A 62 7.46 9.65 -5.20
C VAL A 62 6.99 8.23 -4.95
N PHE A 63 5.70 8.01 -4.81
CA PHE A 63 5.15 6.70 -4.47
C PHE A 63 3.88 6.35 -5.25
N GLY A 64 3.67 5.04 -5.41
CA GLY A 64 2.52 4.48 -6.10
C GLY A 64 2.57 4.63 -7.62
N ASN A 65 1.57 4.07 -8.28
CA ASN A 65 1.45 4.13 -9.74
C ASN A 65 0.90 5.48 -10.23
N GLU A 66 0.27 6.23 -9.33
CA GLU A 66 -0.25 7.57 -9.58
C GLU A 66 0.81 8.67 -9.39
N PHE A 67 2.07 8.29 -9.14
CA PHE A 67 3.20 9.21 -8.94
C PHE A 67 2.92 10.28 -7.86
N LYS A 68 2.30 9.87 -6.75
CA LYS A 68 2.04 10.78 -5.63
C LYS A 68 3.36 11.24 -5.03
N VAL A 69 3.42 12.50 -4.60
CA VAL A 69 4.62 13.13 -4.04
C VAL A 69 4.40 13.43 -2.56
N ASN A 70 5.31 12.95 -1.71
CA ASN A 70 5.50 13.50 -0.38
C ASN A 70 6.78 14.35 -0.41
N ALA A 71 6.65 15.63 -0.06
CA ALA A 71 7.76 16.57 0.05
C ALA A 71 7.57 17.45 1.31
N ASP A 72 7.39 16.83 2.48
CA ASP A 72 7.11 17.54 3.73
C ASP A 72 8.20 18.60 4.07
N ASP A 73 9.46 18.32 3.74
CA ASP A 73 10.61 19.23 3.96
C ASP A 73 10.89 20.17 2.78
N TYR A 74 9.91 20.40 1.88
CA TYR A 74 10.12 21.26 0.71
C TYR A 74 10.51 22.69 1.12
N PRO A 75 11.62 23.25 0.63
CA PRO A 75 12.24 24.48 1.17
C PRO A 75 11.44 25.76 0.96
N THR A 76 10.36 25.75 0.17
CA THR A 76 9.60 26.96 -0.16
C THR A 76 8.11 26.67 -0.22
N THR A 77 7.31 27.28 0.66
CA THR A 77 5.85 27.30 0.50
C THR A 77 5.48 28.54 -0.31
N CYS A 78 5.13 28.39 -1.59
CA CYS A 78 4.57 29.51 -2.36
C CYS A 78 3.06 29.59 -2.08
N CYS A 79 2.52 30.79 -1.90
CA CYS A 79 1.08 31.04 -1.68
C CYS A 79 0.16 30.60 -2.85
N CYS A 80 0.74 30.13 -3.96
CA CYS A 80 0.03 29.72 -5.18
C CYS A 80 0.26 28.25 -5.57
N SER A 81 0.85 27.44 -4.69
CA SER A 81 1.07 26.02 -4.98
C SER A 81 -0.21 25.23 -4.70
N VAL A 82 -0.89 24.75 -5.74
CA VAL A 82 -1.86 23.67 -5.58
C VAL A 82 -1.04 22.41 -5.37
N ILE A 83 -1.09 21.86 -4.15
CA ILE A 83 -0.62 20.50 -3.84
C ILE A 83 -1.67 19.52 -4.33
#